data_AF-A0A2H0QYE5-F1
#
_entry.id   AF-A0A2H0QYE5-F1
#
_cell.length_a   1.000
_cell.length_b   1.000
_cell.length_c   1.000
_cell.angle_alpha   90.00
_cell.angle_beta   90.00
_cell.angle_gamma   90.00
#
_symmetry.space_group_name_H-M   'P 1'
#
loop_
_entity.id
_entity.type
_entity.pdbx_description
1 polymer ?
#
loop_
_entity_poly.entity_id
_entity_poly.type
_entity_poly.pdbx_seq_one_letter_code
_entity_poly.pdbx_strand_id
1 'polypeptide(L)' 'MHSANISSKLLQELGGGSVIGPILCGLEKSVQILQMGASVPEILNLAAFAAIYSETPAKKIQTKTSSKKRVSA' A
#
# COMPACT_ATOMS: atom_id res chain seq x y z
N MET A 1 -5.46 -18.67 -8.62
CA MET A 1 -5.07 -18.01 -7.35
C MET A 1 -4.38 -18.98 -6.39
N HIS A 2 -4.93 -20.15 -6.11
CA HIS A 2 -4.31 -21.13 -5.20
C HIS A 2 -2.89 -21.57 -5.62
N SER A 3 -2.67 -21.85 -6.90
CA SER A 3 -1.35 -22.27 -7.40
C SER A 3 -0.28 -21.20 -7.23
N ALA A 4 -0.64 -19.92 -7.42
CA ALA A 4 0.29 -18.79 -7.24
C ALA A 4 0.71 -18.66 -5.76
N ASN A 5 -0.26 -18.74 -4.83
CA ASN A 5 0.04 -18.66 -3.40
C ASN A 5 0.90 -19.85 -2.92
N ILE A 6 0.60 -21.06 -3.39
CA ILE A 6 1.41 -22.25 -3.06
C ILE A 6 2.83 -22.10 -3.63
N SER A 7 2.96 -21.69 -4.90
CA SER A 7 4.27 -21.48 -5.52
C SER A 7 5.10 -20.40 -4.81
N SER A 8 4.50 -19.26 -4.44
CA SER A 8 5.21 -18.20 -3.72
C SER A 8 5.70 -18.66 -2.34
N LYS A 9 4.91 -19.45 -1.61
CA LYS A 9 5.32 -20.03 -0.33
C LYS A 9 6.41 -21.09 -0.51
N LEU A 10 6.31 -21.95 -1.52
CA LEU A 10 7.37 -22.91 -1.83
C LEU A 10 8.68 -22.20 -2.20
N LEU A 11 8.61 -21.11 -2.97
CA LEU A 11 9.78 -20.28 -3.28
C LEU A 11 10.34 -19.56 -2.07
N GLN A 12 9.50 -19.14 -1.11
CA GLN A 12 9.94 -18.56 0.15
C GLN A 12 10.76 -19.56 0.97
N GLU A 13 10.25 -20.78 1.13
CA GLU A 13 10.87 -21.84 1.93
C GLU A 13 12.10 -22.46 1.24
N LEU A 14 12.05 -22.69 -0.07
CA LEU A 14 13.14 -23.35 -0.82
C LEU A 14 14.19 -22.37 -1.36
N GLY A 15 13.80 -21.12 -1.62
CA GLY A 15 14.66 -20.12 -2.24
C GLY A 15 15.57 -19.37 -1.28
N GLY A 16 15.38 -19.51 0.04
CA GLY A 16 16.21 -18.87 1.09
C GLY A 16 16.25 -17.33 1.02
N GLY A 17 15.40 -16.72 0.18
CA GLY A 17 15.37 -15.30 -0.09
C GLY A 17 14.28 -14.59 0.72
N SER A 18 14.52 -13.32 1.05
CA SER A 18 13.50 -12.49 1.69
C SER A 18 12.38 -12.20 0.70
N VAL A 19 11.20 -12.78 0.93
CA VAL A 19 10.02 -12.50 0.11
C VAL A 19 9.38 -11.21 0.58
N ILE A 20 9.29 -10.23 -0.32
CA ILE A 20 8.61 -8.97 -0.09
C ILE A 20 7.21 -9.06 -0.72
N GLY A 21 6.17 -9.15 0.10
CA GLY A 21 4.79 -9.15 -0.39
C GLY A 21 3.76 -9.55 0.68
N PRO A 22 2.45 -9.38 0.43
CA PRO A 22 1.79 -9.02 -0.83
C PRO A 22 1.84 -7.52 -1.14
N ILE A 23 2.12 -7.17 -2.40
CA ILE A 23 2.07 -5.79 -2.87
C ILE A 23 0.71 -5.54 -3.54
N LEU A 24 -0.03 -4.55 -3.03
CA LEU A 24 -1.27 -4.11 -3.66
C LEU A 24 -0.95 -3.08 -4.73
N CYS A 25 -1.56 -3.24 -5.90
CA CYS A 25 -1.45 -2.34 -7.04
C CYS A 25 -2.85 -2.06 -7.60
N GLY A 26 -3.05 -0.88 -8.20
CA GLY A 26 -4.32 -0.50 -8.84
C GLY A 26 -5.35 0.18 -7.93
N LEU A 27 -4.97 0.56 -6.70
CA LEU A 27 -5.82 1.36 -5.81
C LEU A 27 -5.59 2.86 -6.04
N GLU A 28 -6.63 3.69 -5.84
CA GLU A 28 -6.51 5.16 -5.94
C GLU A 28 -5.58 5.76 -4.86
N LYS A 29 -5.42 5.07 -3.73
CA LYS A 29 -4.47 5.42 -2.67
C LYS A 29 -3.61 4.20 -2.37
N SER A 30 -2.32 4.45 -2.14
CA SER A 30 -1.36 3.40 -1.76
C SER A 30 -1.71 2.82 -0.40
N VAL A 31 -2.04 1.53 -0.36
CA VAL A 31 -2.28 0.77 0.86
C VAL A 31 -1.49 -0.52 0.75
N GLN A 32 -0.73 -0.89 1.78
CA GLN A 32 0.00 -2.14 1.84
C GLN A 32 -0.41 -2.94 3.07
N ILE A 33 -0.59 -4.25 2.92
CA ILE A 33 -1.06 -5.14 3.98
C ILE A 33 0.11 -5.99 4.47
N LEU A 34 0.30 -5.99 5.79
CA LEU A 34 1.31 -6.80 6.48
C LEU A 34 0.67 -8.05 7.08
N GLN A 35 1.44 -9.14 7.18
CA GLN A 35 1.03 -10.32 7.94
C GLN A 35 1.18 -10.04 9.45
N MET A 36 0.32 -10.65 10.27
CA MET A 36 0.46 -10.57 11.72
C MET A 36 1.74 -11.30 12.16
N GLY A 37 2.61 -10.60 12.89
CA GLY A 37 3.93 -11.11 13.27
C GLY A 37 5.08 -10.71 12.35
N ALA A 38 4.85 -9.80 11.40
CA ALA A 38 5.91 -9.23 10.56
C ALA A 38 7.00 -8.54 11.38
N SER A 39 8.24 -8.69 10.94
CA SER A 39 9.41 -8.09 11.59
C SER A 39 9.47 -6.58 11.34
N VAL A 40 10.05 -5.82 12.27
CA VAL A 40 10.25 -4.35 12.13
C VAL A 40 10.84 -3.93 10.77
N PRO A 41 11.89 -4.58 10.23
CA PRO A 41 12.40 -4.23 8.89
C PRO A 41 11.39 -4.45 7.76
N GLU A 42 10.50 -5.45 7.86
CA GLU A 42 9.47 -5.72 6.84
C GLU A 42 8.40 -4.63 6.86
N ILE A 43 8.02 -4.17 8.06
CA ILE A 43 7.10 -3.04 8.24
C ILE A 43 7.67 -1.78 7.60
N LEU A 44 8.94 -1.48 7.85
CA LEU A 44 9.61 -0.31 7.28
C LEU A 44 9.71 -0.39 5.75
N ASN A 45 10.05 -1.56 5.21
CA ASN A 45 10.11 -1.75 3.75
C ASN A 45 8.74 -1.51 3.10
N LEU A 46 7.67 -2.12 3.63
CA LEU A 46 6.32 -1.95 3.10
C LEU A 46 5.78 -0.51 3.26
N ALA A 47 6.13 0.17 4.35
CA ALA A 47 5.81 1.59 4.54
C ALA A 47 6.56 2.48 3.53
N ALA A 48 7.85 2.20 3.27
CA ALA A 48 8.63 2.91 2.27
C ALA A 48 8.05 2.69 0.85
N PHE A 49 7.66 1.46 0.52
CA PHE A 49 6.94 1.18 -0.72
C PHE A 49 5.65 1.98 -0.80
N ALA A 50 4.82 1.99 0.24
CA ALA A 50 3.58 2.77 0.25
C ALA A 50 3.84 4.27 0.01
N ALA A 51 4.86 4.85 0.65
CA ALA A 51 5.25 6.25 0.46
C ALA A 51 5.67 6.52 -0.99
N ILE A 52 6.53 5.69 -1.57
CA ILE A 52 6.99 5.83 -2.97
C ILE A 52 5.80 5.73 -3.95
N TYR A 53 4.92 4.75 -3.76
CA TYR A 53 3.74 4.61 -4.62
C TYR A 53 2.74 5.75 -4.44
N SER A 54 2.72 6.41 -3.28
CA SER A 54 1.90 7.60 -3.03
C SER A 54 2.38 8.86 -3.75
N GLU A 55 3.67 8.92 -4.13
CA GLU A 55 4.24 10.06 -4.87
C GLU A 55 3.88 10.04 -6.35
N THR A 56 3.46 8.89 -6.90
CA THR A 56 2.75 8.85 -8.18
C THR A 56 1.36 9.47 -7.99
N PRO A 57 1.02 10.55 -8.72
CA PRO A 57 -0.01 11.51 -8.30
C PRO A 57 -1.43 10.92 -8.33
N ALA A 58 -1.84 10.34 -7.21
CA ALA A 58 -3.24 10.17 -6.83
C ALA A 58 -3.84 11.56 -6.52
N LYS A 59 -4.27 12.22 -7.59
CA LYS A 59 -5.28 13.29 -7.68
C LYS A 59 -5.86 13.75 -6.32
N LYS A 60 -5.57 15.01 -5.96
CA LYS A 60 -6.31 15.78 -4.96
C LYS A 60 -7.81 15.61 -5.22
N ILE A 61 -8.49 14.88 -4.33
CA ILE A 61 -9.93 15.05 -4.15
C ILE A 61 -10.11 16.47 -3.63
N GLN A 62 -10.77 17.27 -4.44
CA GLN A 62 -11.13 18.64 -4.16
C GLN A 62 -12.03 18.69 -2.92
N THR A 63 -11.48 19.15 -1.79
CA THR A 63 -12.27 19.82 -0.74
C THR A 63 -11.85 21.28 -0.67
N LYS A 64 -12.01 21.97 -1.81
CA LYS A 64 -12.07 23.43 -1.85
C LYS A 64 -13.46 23.85 -2.32
N THR A 65 -14.45 23.80 -1.43
CA THR A 65 -15.60 24.73 -1.52
C THR A 65 -16.22 24.98 -0.15
N SER A 66 -16.02 26.22 0.31
CA SER A 66 -16.96 27.04 1.11
C SER A 66 -17.28 26.63 2.55
N SER A 67 -16.37 26.97 3.47
CA SER A 67 -16.83 27.73 4.64
C SER A 67 -16.85 29.22 4.25
N LYS A 68 -17.95 29.91 4.59
CA LYS A 68 -18.04 31.38 4.76
C LYS A 68 -18.37 32.27 3.55
N LYS A 69 -19.68 32.38 3.27
CA LYS A 69 -20.35 33.65 2.92
C LYS A 69 -21.82 33.51 3.36
N ARG A 70 -22.14 33.65 4.66
CA ARG A 70 -22.54 34.90 5.31
C ARG A 70 -23.16 35.92 4.32
N VAL A 71 -24.48 36.06 4.47
CA VAL A 71 -25.28 37.29 4.33
C VAL A 71 -25.66 37.70 2.90
N SER A 72 -26.95 37.46 2.61
CA SER A 72 -27.98 38.42 2.18
C SER A 72 -27.54 39.68 1.44
N ALA A 73 -28.08 39.88 0.24
CA ALA A 73 -28.70 41.11 -0.26
C ALA A 73 -29.08 40.90 -1.73
#